data_AF-A0A1C6LDZ1-F1
#
_entry.id   AF-A0A1C6LDZ1-F1
#
_cell.length_a   1.000
_cell.length_b   1.000
_cell.length_c   1.000
_cell.angle_alpha   90.00
_cell.angle_beta   90.00
_cell.angle_gamma   90.00
#
_symmetry.space_group_name_H-M   'P 1'
#
loop_
_entity.id
_entity.type
_entity.pdbx_description
1 polymer ?
#
loop_
_entity_poly.entity_id
_entity_poly.type
_entity_poly.pdbx_seq_one_letter_code
_entity_poly.pdbx_strand_id
1 'polypeptide(L)' 'MDKKKLNRKSYFCNDEVANYIKTRSEEIGVSESAFINICIDSYMSQRIAINTMSNLEDIINKLELLNQTNDIDK' A
#
# COMPACT_ATOMS: atom_id res chain seq x y z
N MET A 1 10.65 23.14 10.31
CA MET A 1 10.05 21.80 10.14
C MET A 1 8.62 21.88 10.64
N ASP A 2 7.64 21.80 9.74
CA ASP A 2 6.23 21.71 10.13
C ASP A 2 6.04 20.45 10.99
N LYS A 3 5.72 20.65 12.27
CA LYS A 3 5.36 19.57 13.17
C LYS A 3 3.99 19.04 12.71
N LYS A 4 4.00 18.03 11.83
CA LYS A 4 2.78 17.31 11.46
C LYS A 4 2.04 16.89 12.74
N LYS A 5 0.74 17.20 12.82
CA LYS A 5 -0.10 16.91 13.98
C LYS A 5 -0.11 15.40 14.24
N LEU A 6 0.36 14.98 15.42
CA LEU A 6 0.30 13.59 15.87
C LEU A 6 -1.09 13.29 16.43
N ASN A 7 -1.68 12.17 16.00
CA ASN A 7 -2.97 11.69 16.51
C ASN A 7 -2.77 10.33 17.18
N ARG A 8 -3.23 10.19 18.43
CA ARG A 8 -3.23 8.90 19.13
C ARG A 8 -4.47 8.10 18.74
N LYS A 9 -4.27 6.81 18.44
CA LYS A 9 -5.33 5.84 18.19
C LYS A 9 -5.12 4.60 19.05
N SER A 10 -6.20 3.94 19.41
CA SER A 10 -6.22 2.65 20.10
C SER A 10 -7.15 1.74 19.31
N TYR A 11 -6.81 0.46 19.23
CA TYR A 11 -7.56 -0.54 18.49
C TYR A 11 -7.45 -1.88 19.20
N PHE A 12 -8.42 -2.75 18.96
CA PHE A 12 -8.39 -4.15 19.41
C PHE A 12 -7.84 -5.04 18.29
N CYS A 13 -7.07 -6.05 18.67
CA CYS A 13 -6.62 -7.11 17.78
C CYS A 13 -6.75 -8.45 18.49
N ASN A 14 -6.73 -9.54 17.72
CA ASN A 14 -6.72 -10.89 18.28
C ASN A 14 -5.30 -11.24 18.80
N ASP A 15 -5.21 -12.34 19.55
CA ASP A 15 -3.95 -12.77 20.17
C ASP A 15 -2.85 -13.06 19.14
N GLU A 16 -3.21 -13.59 17.97
CA GLU A 16 -2.27 -13.86 16.89
C GLU A 16 -1.58 -12.58 16.41
N VAL A 17 -2.35 -11.54 16.11
CA VAL A 17 -1.83 -10.25 15.64
C VAL A 17 -1.04 -9.55 16.74
N ALA A 18 -1.53 -9.60 17.99
CA ALA A 18 -0.83 -9.02 19.13
C ALA A 18 0.57 -9.66 19.31
N ASN A 19 0.64 -10.98 19.27
CA ASN A 19 1.89 -11.72 19.38
C ASN A 19 2.83 -11.45 18.20
N TYR A 20 2.28 -11.38 16.98
CA TYR A 20 3.07 -11.04 15.79
C TYR A 20 3.72 -9.66 15.91
N ILE A 21 2.94 -8.65 16.31
CA ILE A 21 3.42 -7.28 16.51
C ILE A 21 4.54 -7.24 17.54
N LYS A 22 4.32 -7.87 18.70
CA LYS A 22 5.30 -7.92 19.77
C LYS A 22 6.61 -8.54 19.29
N THR A 23 6.57 -9.78 18.81
CA THR A 23 7.76 -10.52 18.36
C THR A 23 8.53 -9.77 17.28
N ARG A 24 7.83 -9.27 16.24
CA ARG A 24 8.52 -8.57 15.15
C ARG A 24 9.08 -7.22 15.55
N SER A 25 8.40 -6.48 16.44
CA SER A 25 8.92 -5.21 16.94
C SER A 25 10.20 -5.40 17.77
N GLU A 26 10.27 -6.48 18.57
CA GLU A 26 11.45 -6.86 19.33
C GLU A 26 12.61 -7.27 18.41
N GLU A 27 12.36 -8.12 17.40
CA GLU A 27 13.38 -8.58 16.45
C GLU A 27 14.07 -7.44 15.68
N ILE A 28 13.33 -6.40 15.33
CA ILE A 28 13.86 -5.24 14.59
C ILE A 28 14.26 -4.07 15.49
N GLY A 29 14.08 -4.19 16.80
CA GLY A 29 14.49 -3.20 17.79
C GLY A 29 13.68 -1.89 17.80
N VAL A 30 12.37 -1.95 17.55
CA VAL A 30 11.48 -0.77 17.58
C VAL A 30 10.29 -0.98 18.53
N SER A 31 9.57 0.09 18.88
CA SER A 31 8.33 -0.06 19.64
C SER A 31 7.24 -0.70 18.78
N GLU A 32 6.32 -1.45 19.41
CA GLU A 32 5.14 -2.01 18.74
C GLU A 32 4.37 -0.95 17.93
N SER A 33 4.19 0.25 18.50
CA SER A 33 3.54 1.38 17.82
C SER A 33 4.27 1.85 16.56
N ALA A 34 5.61 1.84 16.57
CA ALA A 34 6.41 2.18 15.41
C ALA A 34 6.30 1.09 14.34
N PHE A 35 6.35 -0.19 14.75
CA PHE A 35 6.16 -1.32 13.84
C PHE A 35 4.80 -1.28 13.14
N ILE A 36 3.73 -1.03 13.88
CA ILE A 36 2.38 -0.89 13.31
C ILE A 36 2.33 0.23 12.26
N ASN A 37 2.94 1.38 12.55
CA ASN A 37 2.98 2.49 11.60
C ASN A 37 3.75 2.10 10.31
N ILE A 38 4.85 1.37 10.43
CA ILE A 38 5.61 0.84 9.28
C ILE A 38 4.73 -0.09 8.44
N CYS A 39 4.01 -1.02 9.08
CA CYS A 39 3.12 -1.94 8.39
C CYS A 39 2.01 -1.20 7.64
N ILE A 40 1.38 -0.21 8.27
CA ILE A 40 0.32 0.60 7.65
C ILE A 40 0.86 1.40 6.46
N ASP A 41 2.04 2.02 6.59
CA ASP A 41 2.67 2.78 5.51
C ASP A 41 3.03 1.90 4.32
N SER A 42 3.58 0.71 4.59
CA SER A 42 3.86 -0.30 3.57
C SER A 42 2.59 -0.74 2.85
N TYR A 43 1.51 -1.02 3.58
CA TYR A 43 0.21 -1.39 3.01
C TYR A 43 -0.36 -0.28 2.12
N MET A 44 -0.31 0.98 2.57
CA MET A 44 -0.77 2.12 1.76
C MET A 44 0.04 2.26 0.48
N SER A 45 1.36 2.09 0.55
CA SER A 45 2.25 2.14 -0.61
C SER A 45 1.95 1.02 -1.60
N GLN A 46 1.76 -0.22 -1.12
CA GLN A 46 1.38 -1.36 -1.95
C GLN A 46 0.03 -1.13 -2.65
N ARG A 47 -0.96 -0.56 -1.96
CA ARG A 47 -2.26 -0.20 -2.56
C ARG A 47 -2.13 0.81 -3.69
N ILE A 48 -1.30 1.84 -3.50
CA ILE A 48 -1.06 2.85 -4.55
C ILE A 48 -0.40 2.19 -5.77
N ALA A 49 0.58 1.32 -5.54
CA ALA A 49 1.25 0.58 -6.61
C ALA A 49 0.27 -0.29 -7.41
N ILE A 50 -0.57 -1.08 -6.73
CA ILE A 50 -1.60 -1.91 -7.37
C ILE A 50 -2.54 -1.06 -8.22
N ASN A 51 -3.09 0.03 -7.65
CA ASN A 51 -4.00 0.90 -8.39
C ASN A 51 -3.33 1.53 -9.62
N THR A 52 -2.04 1.88 -9.52
CA THR A 52 -1.29 2.43 -10.64
C THR A 52 -1.08 1.41 -11.74
N MET A 53 -0.77 0.15 -11.38
CA MET A 53 -0.63 -0.94 -12.34
C MET A 53 -1.94 -1.23 -13.07
N SER A 54 -3.06 -1.29 -12.36
CA SER A 54 -4.38 -1.46 -13.00
C SER A 54 -4.71 -0.32 -13.96
N ASN A 55 -4.40 0.93 -13.60
CA ASN A 55 -4.60 2.06 -14.51
C ASN A 55 -3.70 1.99 -15.76
N LEU A 56 -2.47 1.46 -15.63
CA LEU A 56 -1.57 1.26 -16.76
C LEU A 56 -2.08 0.17 -17.69
N GLU A 57 -2.59 -0.93 -17.15
CA GLU A 57 -3.23 -2.00 -17.93
C GLU A 57 -4.40 -1.44 -18.76
N ASP A 58 -5.26 -0.62 -18.16
CA ASP A 58 -6.36 0.05 -18.87
C ASP A 58 -5.86 0.96 -20.00
N ILE A 59 -4.76 1.68 -19.80
CA ILE A 59 -4.18 2.55 -20.83
C ILE A 59 -3.60 1.70 -21.98
N ILE A 60 -2.88 0.63 -21.66
CA ILE A 60 -2.32 -0.29 -22.67
C ILE A 60 -3.45 -0.90 -23.51
N ASN A 61 -4.49 -1.42 -22.86
CA ASN A 61 -5.66 -2.00 -23.54
C ASN A 61 -6.34 -0.99 -24.48
N LYS A 62 -6.48 0.28 -24.05
CA LYS A 62 -7.03 1.34 -24.92
C LYS A 62 -6.12 1.68 -26.10
N LEU A 63 -4.81 1.70 -25.90
CA LEU A 63 -3.84 1.94 -26.98
C LEU A 63 -3.84 0.80 -28.00
N GLU A 64 -3.94 -0.45 -27.56
CA GLU A 64 -4.06 -1.61 -28.44
C GLU A 64 -5.32 -1.55 -29.30
N LEU A 65 -6.47 -1.21 -28.69
CA LEU A 65 -7.73 -1.02 -29.42
C LEU A 65 -7.62 0.08 -30.47
N LEU A 66 -7.01 1.23 -30.14
CA LEU A 66 -6.83 2.34 -31.07
C LEU A 66 -5.88 2.00 -32.23
N ASN A 67 -4.85 1.19 -31.98
CA ASN A 67 -3.97 0.72 -33.05
C ASN A 67 -4.69 -0.26 -33.99
N GLN A 68 -5.54 -1.14 -33.46
CA GLN A 68 -6.32 -2.08 -34.27
C GLN A 68 -7.36 -1.39 -35.17
N THR A 69 -8.02 -0.32 -34.72
CA THR A 69 -8.95 0.44 -35.57
C THR A 69 -8.24 1.20 -36.69
N ASN A 70 -7.03 1.73 -36.45
CA ASN A 70 -6.29 2.48 -37.46
C ASN A 70 -5.72 1.61 -38.61
N ASP A 71 -5.59 0.30 -38.41
CA ASP A 71 -5.16 -0.65 -39.45
C ASP A 71 -6.33 -1.16 -40.33
N ILE A 72 -7.59 -0.91 -39.94
CA ILE A 72 -8.78 -1.28 -40.73
C ILE A 72 -9.16 -0.18 -41.73
N ASP A 73 -8.71 1.06 -41.50
CA ASP A 73 -8.97 2.23 -42.35
C ASP A 73 -7.87 2.50 -43.42
N LYS A 74 -6.99 1.52 -43.70
CA LYS A 74 -6.02 1.54 -44.82
C LYS A 74 -6.29 0.43 -45.82
#